data_AF-A0A3P6D5B8-F1
#
_entry.id   AF-A0A3P6D5B8-F1
#
_cell.length_a   1.000
_cell.length_b   1.000
_cell.length_c   1.000
_cell.angle_alpha   90.00
_cell.angle_beta   90.00
_cell.angle_gamma   90.00
#
_symmetry.space_group_name_H-M   'P 1'
#
loop_
_entity.id
_entity.type
_entity.pdbx_description
1 polymer ?
#
loop_
_entity_poly.entity_id
_entity_poly.type
_entity_poly.pdbx_seq_one_letter_code
_entity_poly.pdbx_strand_id
1 'polypeptide(L)'
;MLSGKKVLVVLDEVDSRWQLEEMANQRGWVGPGSIVIITTEDKKLLKSLGLGTNHMYEMIFPASTWALQILCQYAFGQNSPDYGFERLAWEVTGLAGNLPLGLKVMGSYLRGMSMDEWIEALPRLRSSLDREI
;
A
#
# COMPACT_ATOMS: atom_id res chain seq x y z
N MET A 1 -28.26 -14.23 1.81
CA MET A 1 -28.13 -13.58 3.13
C MET A 1 -27.08 -14.31 3.95
N LEU A 2 -26.15 -13.60 4.58
CA LEU A 2 -25.12 -14.15 5.46
C LEU A 2 -25.53 -14.09 6.95
N SER A 3 -26.78 -13.72 7.23
CA SER A 3 -27.35 -13.37 8.53
C SER A 3 -27.30 -14.45 9.61
N GLY A 4 -26.95 -15.70 9.27
CA GLY A 4 -26.77 -16.81 10.21
C GLY A 4 -25.35 -17.39 10.24
N LYS A 5 -24.41 -16.80 9.50
CA LYS A 5 -23.04 -17.31 9.36
C LYS A 5 -22.05 -16.31 9.92
N LYS A 6 -21.07 -16.81 10.66
CA LYS A 6 -19.86 -16.06 11.00
C LYS A 6 -18.99 -15.98 9.76
N VAL A 7 -18.75 -14.76 9.26
CA VAL A 7 -18.02 -14.52 8.01
C VAL A 7 -16.96 -13.43 8.18
N LEU A 8 -15.96 -13.45 7.30
CA LEU A 8 -15.06 -12.32 7.06
C LEU A 8 -15.43 -11.72 5.71
N VAL A 9 -15.77 -10.43 5.66
CA VAL A 9 -16.04 -9.70 4.42
C VAL A 9 -14.99 -8.61 4.27
N VAL A 10 -14.41 -8.51 3.08
CA VAL A 10 -13.52 -7.41 2.69
C VAL A 10 -14.18 -6.66 1.54
N LEU A 11 -14.43 -5.38 1.74
CA LEU A 11 -14.93 -4.45 0.74
C LEU A 11 -13.78 -3.55 0.36
N ASP A 12 -13.20 -3.80 -0.82
CA ASP A 12 -12.01 -3.09 -1.29
C ASP A 12 -12.41 -1.87 -2.13
N GLU A 13 -11.66 -0.77 -1.99
CA GLU A 13 -11.79 0.46 -2.79
C GLU A 13 -13.22 1.04 -2.83
N VAL A 14 -13.88 1.10 -1.68
CA VAL A 14 -15.23 1.68 -1.60
C VAL A 14 -15.15 3.20 -1.78
N ASP A 15 -15.78 3.72 -2.82
CA ASP A 15 -15.71 5.15 -3.20
C ASP A 15 -17.03 5.90 -2.95
N SER A 16 -18.11 5.17 -2.67
CA SER A 16 -19.45 5.75 -2.57
C SER A 16 -20.34 5.03 -1.56
N ARG A 17 -21.22 5.81 -0.92
CA ARG A 17 -22.16 5.30 0.09
C ARG A 17 -23.15 4.30 -0.51
N TRP A 18 -23.51 4.49 -1.77
CA TRP A 18 -24.40 3.62 -2.52
C TRP A 18 -23.92 2.16 -2.52
N GLN A 19 -22.63 1.91 -2.72
CA GLN A 19 -22.07 0.55 -2.72
C GLN A 19 -22.30 -0.15 -1.38
N LEU A 20 -22.13 0.60 -0.28
CA LEU A 20 -22.39 0.08 1.06
C LEU A 20 -23.88 -0.15 1.29
N GLU A 21 -24.74 0.73 0.79
CA GLU A 21 -26.19 0.56 0.86
C GLU A 21 -26.66 -0.66 0.06
N GLU A 22 -26.13 -0.93 -1.14
CA GLU A 22 -26.49 -2.15 -1.88
C GLU A 22 -26.00 -3.43 -1.19
N MET A 23 -24.76 -3.44 -0.70
CA MET A 23 -24.14 -4.65 -0.15
C MET A 23 -24.60 -4.95 1.29
N ALA A 24 -24.90 -3.91 2.07
CA ALA A 24 -25.17 -3.99 3.50
C ALA A 24 -26.55 -3.42 3.90
N ASN A 25 -27.50 -3.32 2.96
CA ASN A 25 -28.82 -2.68 3.17
C ASN A 25 -29.68 -3.26 4.30
N GLN A 26 -29.35 -4.46 4.79
CA GLN A 26 -30.13 -5.15 5.81
C GLN A 26 -29.39 -5.16 7.15
N ARG A 27 -30.04 -4.64 8.21
CA ARG A 27 -29.56 -4.86 9.58
C ARG A 27 -29.41 -6.36 9.81
N GLY A 28 -28.22 -6.78 10.26
CA GLY A 28 -27.93 -8.21 10.45
C GLY A 28 -27.69 -8.99 9.15
N TRP A 29 -27.25 -8.33 8.07
CA TRP A 29 -26.89 -9.01 6.82
C TRP A 29 -25.76 -10.04 6.99
N VAL A 30 -24.93 -9.89 8.04
CA VAL A 30 -23.94 -10.86 8.53
C VAL A 30 -24.34 -11.42 9.90
N GLY A 31 -23.97 -12.67 10.18
CA GLY A 31 -24.21 -13.31 11.46
C GLY A 31 -23.32 -12.77 12.59
N PRO A 32 -23.66 -13.05 13.87
CA PRO A 32 -22.86 -12.62 15.02
C PRO A 32 -21.39 -13.09 14.96
N GLY A 33 -20.48 -12.23 15.43
CA GLY A 33 -19.04 -12.52 15.44
C GLY A 33 -18.35 -12.38 14.08
N SER A 34 -19.06 -11.92 13.05
CA SER A 34 -18.48 -11.60 11.74
C SER A 34 -17.60 -10.35 11.79
N ILE A 35 -16.64 -10.26 10.88
CA ILE A 35 -15.77 -9.10 10.70
C ILE A 35 -15.99 -8.55 9.29
N VAL A 36 -16.19 -7.24 9.19
CA VAL A 36 -16.28 -6.51 7.92
C VAL A 36 -15.14 -5.52 7.89
N ILE A 37 -14.27 -5.63 6.87
CA ILE A 37 -13.16 -4.71 6.62
C ILE A 37 -13.52 -3.91 5.37
N ILE A 38 -13.39 -2.59 5.47
CA ILE A 38 -13.65 -1.66 4.36
C ILE A 38 -12.36 -0.88 4.13
N THR A 39 -11.86 -0.87 2.90
CA THR A 39 -10.78 0.01 2.49
C THR A 39 -11.38 1.14 1.62
N THR A 40 -10.86 2.34 1.80
CA THR A 40 -11.25 3.52 1.03
C THR A 40 -10.19 4.59 1.16
N GLU A 41 -10.07 5.42 0.13
CA GLU A 41 -9.24 6.62 0.15
C GLU A 41 -10.00 7.83 0.74
N ASP A 42 -11.34 7.77 0.83
CA ASP A 42 -12.17 8.85 1.35
C ASP A 42 -12.53 8.65 2.84
N LYS A 43 -11.76 9.31 3.71
CA LYS A 43 -12.03 9.34 5.15
C LYS A 43 -13.42 9.93 5.49
N LYS A 44 -13.99 10.80 4.66
CA LYS A 44 -15.33 11.37 4.88
C LYS A 44 -16.42 10.33 4.66
N LEU A 45 -16.22 9.42 3.70
CA LEU A 45 -17.12 8.29 3.47
C LEU A 45 -17.24 7.43 4.73
N LEU A 46 -16.12 7.04 5.36
CA LEU A 46 -16.13 6.27 6.61
C LEU A 46 -16.85 7.01 7.75
N LYS A 47 -16.61 8.32 7.89
CA LYS A 47 -17.30 9.14 8.91
C LYS A 47 -18.81 9.17 8.70
N SER A 48 -19.27 9.19 7.45
CA SER A 48 -20.70 9.20 7.12
C SER A 48 -21.44 7.92 7.56
N LEU A 49 -20.71 6.82 7.76
CA LEU A 49 -21.28 5.54 8.23
C LEU A 49 -21.60 5.54 9.72
N GLY A 50 -21.12 6.53 10.48
CA GLY A 50 -21.43 6.64 11.90
C GLY A 50 -20.86 5.52 12.77
N LEU A 51 -19.86 4.77 12.29
CA LEU A 51 -19.25 3.63 12.98
C LEU A 51 -18.38 4.02 14.20
N GLY A 52 -18.24 5.31 14.50
CA GLY A 52 -17.38 5.82 15.56
C GLY A 52 -15.89 5.76 15.21
N THR A 53 -15.06 6.57 15.88
CA THR A 53 -13.62 6.69 15.56
C THR A 53 -12.79 5.45 15.90
N ASN A 54 -13.26 4.62 16.82
CA ASN A 54 -12.53 3.43 17.29
C ASN A 54 -12.49 2.29 16.25
N HIS A 55 -13.23 2.42 15.15
CA HIS A 55 -13.29 1.42 14.07
C HIS A 55 -12.63 1.92 12.77
N MET A 56 -11.90 3.05 12.83
CA MET A 56 -11.15 3.58 11.70
C MET A 56 -9.66 3.40 11.94
N TYR A 57 -8.97 2.82 10.96
CA TYR A 57 -7.52 2.76 10.93
C TYR A 57 -7.02 3.59 9.75
N GLU A 58 -6.21 4.61 10.04
CA GLU A 58 -5.55 5.41 8.99
C GLU A 58 -4.26 4.71 8.59
N MET A 59 -4.17 4.30 7.33
CA MET A 59 -2.96 3.69 6.79
C MET A 59 -1.82 4.70 6.83
N ILE A 60 -0.76 4.35 7.56
CA ILE A 60 0.46 5.14 7.63
C ILE A 60 1.51 4.55 6.70
N PHE A 61 2.36 5.41 6.15
CA PHE A 61 3.51 4.94 5.38
C PHE A 61 4.49 4.16 6.29
N PRO A 62 5.18 3.14 5.75
CA PRO A 62 6.26 2.48 6.45
C PRO A 62 7.35 3.48 6.85
N ALA A 63 8.00 3.23 8.00
CA ALA A 63 9.20 3.97 8.35
C ALA A 63 10.32 3.67 7.34
N SER A 64 11.26 4.59 7.18
CA SER A 64 12.26 4.53 6.09
C SER A 64 13.10 3.24 6.09
N THR A 65 13.35 2.64 7.26
CA THR A 65 14.03 1.34 7.36
C THR A 65 13.21 0.20 6.76
N TRP A 66 11.90 0.20 6.96
CA TRP A 66 10.97 -0.75 6.35
C TRP A 66 10.77 -0.46 4.86
N ALA A 67 10.77 0.81 4.46
CA ALA A 67 10.74 1.20 3.05
C ALA A 67 11.95 0.64 2.29
N LEU A 68 13.16 0.76 2.87
CA LEU A 68 14.35 0.13 2.31
C LEU A 68 14.21 -1.39 2.22
N GLN A 69 13.70 -2.05 3.27
CA GLN A 69 13.48 -3.49 3.24
C GLN A 69 12.52 -3.92 2.11
N ILE A 70 11.45 -3.15 1.88
CA ILE A 70 10.52 -3.39 0.75
C ILE A 70 11.29 -3.26 -0.56
N LEU A 71 12.03 -2.17 -0.78
CA LEU A 71 12.85 -2.01 -1.98
C LEU A 71 13.79 -3.19 -2.17
N CYS A 72 14.53 -3.60 -1.13
CA CYS A 72 15.50 -4.68 -1.18
C CYS A 72 14.87 -6.04 -1.49
N GLN A 73 13.68 -6.31 -0.95
CA GLN A 73 12.93 -7.53 -1.27
C GLN A 73 12.62 -7.59 -2.78
N TYR A 74 12.25 -6.46 -3.39
CA TYR A 74 11.96 -6.40 -4.82
C TYR A 74 13.22 -6.28 -5.70
N ALA A 75 14.30 -5.68 -5.22
CA ALA A 75 15.53 -5.52 -6.01
C ALA A 75 16.49 -6.72 -5.90
N PHE A 76 16.66 -7.28 -4.70
CA PHE A 76 17.67 -8.29 -4.39
C PHE A 76 17.07 -9.63 -3.92
N GLY A 77 15.77 -9.67 -3.59
CA GLY A 77 15.14 -10.87 -3.05
C GLY A 77 15.46 -11.16 -1.58
N GLN A 78 16.00 -10.17 -0.86
CA GLN A 78 16.36 -10.25 0.56
C GLN A 78 16.08 -8.93 1.29
N ASN A 79 16.14 -8.92 2.62
CA ASN A 79 15.79 -7.75 3.44
C ASN A 79 16.84 -6.63 3.45
N SER A 80 17.97 -6.84 2.80
CA SER A 80 19.11 -5.90 2.78
C SER A 80 19.66 -5.73 1.37
N PRO A 81 20.29 -4.60 1.06
CA PRO A 81 21.01 -4.45 -0.18
C PRO A 81 22.16 -5.46 -0.28
N ASP A 82 22.51 -5.84 -1.50
CA ASP A 82 23.76 -6.56 -1.77
C ASP A 82 24.96 -5.66 -1.44
N TYR A 83 26.11 -6.28 -1.15
CA TYR A 83 27.33 -5.56 -0.81
C TYR A 83 27.71 -4.54 -1.89
N GLY A 84 27.89 -3.29 -1.49
CA GLY A 84 28.21 -2.17 -2.38
C GLY A 84 26.99 -1.40 -2.92
N PHE A 85 25.78 -1.95 -2.81
CA PHE A 85 24.55 -1.27 -3.24
C PHE A 85 23.92 -0.40 -2.14
N GLU A 86 24.49 -0.35 -0.93
CA GLU A 86 23.86 0.27 0.25
C GLU A 86 23.47 1.72 -0.01
N ARG A 87 24.40 2.51 -0.59
CA ARG A 87 24.15 3.92 -0.89
C ARG A 87 23.07 4.09 -1.97
N LEU A 88 23.13 3.27 -3.03
CA LEU A 88 22.19 3.34 -4.15
C LEU A 88 20.78 2.91 -3.73
N ALA A 89 20.67 1.86 -2.92
CA ALA A 89 19.39 1.38 -2.39
C ALA A 89 18.72 2.45 -1.52
N TRP A 90 19.48 3.14 -0.66
CA TRP A 90 18.95 4.29 0.09
C TRP A 90 18.53 5.45 -0.81
N GLU A 91 19.32 5.76 -1.84
CA GLU A 91 18.99 6.82 -2.79
C GLU A 91 17.69 6.52 -3.55
N VAL A 92 17.54 5.31 -4.09
CA VAL A 92 16.31 4.87 -4.78
C VAL A 92 15.12 4.84 -3.80
N THR A 93 15.31 4.38 -2.57
CA THR A 93 14.25 4.40 -1.54
C THR A 93 13.79 5.84 -1.28
N GLY A 94 14.75 6.78 -1.19
CA GLY A 94 14.44 8.21 -1.04
C GLY A 94 13.67 8.78 -2.23
N LEU A 95 14.01 8.36 -3.46
CA LEU A 95 13.31 8.77 -4.67
C LEU A 95 11.88 8.20 -4.76
N ALA A 96 11.68 6.94 -4.39
CA ALA A 96 10.36 6.30 -4.35
C ALA A 96 9.47 6.87 -3.23
N GLY A 97 10.06 7.55 -2.25
CA GLY A 97 9.45 7.85 -0.98
C GLY A 97 9.09 6.58 -0.20
N ASN A 98 8.16 6.70 0.73
CA ASN A 98 7.74 5.56 1.56
C ASN A 98 6.49 4.84 1.00
N LEU A 99 6.07 5.11 -0.24
CA LEU A 99 4.92 4.45 -0.84
C LEU A 99 5.29 2.99 -1.22
N PRO A 100 4.69 1.95 -0.60
CA PRO A 100 5.06 0.55 -0.86
C PRO A 100 4.98 0.16 -2.34
N LEU A 101 3.99 0.69 -3.06
CA LEU A 101 3.84 0.44 -4.50
C LEU A 101 4.99 1.04 -5.31
N GLY A 102 5.39 2.29 -5.03
CA GLY A 102 6.53 2.93 -5.68
C GLY A 102 7.84 2.17 -5.46
N LEU A 103 8.09 1.75 -4.22
CA LEU A 103 9.24 0.94 -3.83
C LEU A 103 9.26 -0.41 -4.56
N LYS A 104 8.11 -1.07 -4.67
CA LYS A 104 7.97 -2.32 -5.45
C LYS A 104 8.30 -2.10 -6.92
N VAL A 105 7.76 -1.06 -7.54
CA VAL A 105 7.97 -0.77 -8.96
C VAL A 105 9.45 -0.50 -9.24
N MET A 106 10.08 0.39 -8.47
CA MET A 106 11.50 0.71 -8.65
C MET A 106 12.40 -0.48 -8.34
N GLY A 107 12.16 -1.19 -7.25
CA GLY A 107 12.95 -2.38 -6.90
C GLY A 107 12.84 -3.47 -7.96
N SER A 108 11.63 -3.73 -8.47
CA SER A 108 11.43 -4.73 -9.52
C SER A 108 12.08 -4.34 -10.84
N TYR A 109 12.06 -3.04 -11.19
CA TYR A 109 12.72 -2.51 -12.38
C TYR A 109 14.25 -2.71 -12.31
N LEU A 110 14.85 -2.49 -11.14
CA LEU A 110 16.30 -2.56 -10.93
C LEU A 110 16.82 -3.98 -10.66
N ARG A 111 15.94 -4.96 -10.51
CA ARG A 111 16.32 -6.34 -10.18
C ARG A 111 17.21 -6.95 -11.25
N GLY A 112 18.35 -7.50 -10.82
CA GLY A 112 19.31 -8.19 -11.68
C GLY A 112 20.24 -7.26 -12.48
N MET A 113 20.06 -5.94 -12.36
CA MET A 113 21.00 -4.96 -12.92
C MET A 113 22.26 -4.87 -12.07
N SER A 114 23.39 -4.66 -12.74
CA SER A 114 24.68 -4.34 -12.13
C SER A 114 24.69 -2.95 -11.49
N MET A 115 25.71 -2.66 -10.70
CA MET A 115 25.86 -1.37 -10.02
C MET A 115 25.96 -0.20 -11.01
N ASP A 116 26.70 -0.37 -12.11
CA ASP A 116 26.84 0.66 -13.14
C ASP A 116 25.50 0.94 -13.82
N GLU A 117 24.70 -0.10 -14.11
CA GLU A 117 23.36 0.05 -14.68
C GLU A 117 22.40 0.78 -13.72
N TRP A 118 22.51 0.57 -12.40
CA TRP A 118 21.75 1.36 -11.41
C TRP A 118 22.12 2.84 -11.47
N ILE A 119 23.42 3.14 -11.53
CA ILE A 119 23.94 4.52 -11.61
C ILE A 119 23.43 5.19 -12.88
N GLU A 120 23.41 4.48 -14.01
CA GLU A 120 22.88 4.99 -15.28
C GLU A 120 21.36 5.17 -15.28
N ALA A 121 20.63 4.31 -14.57
CA ALA A 121 19.17 4.37 -14.46
C ALA A 121 18.68 5.51 -13.54
N LEU A 122 19.42 5.84 -12.49
CA LEU A 122 19.04 6.81 -11.47
C LEU A 122 18.63 8.19 -12.02
N PRO A 123 19.38 8.82 -12.94
CA PRO A 123 18.98 10.10 -13.53
C PRO A 123 17.63 10.02 -14.26
N ARG A 124 17.34 8.90 -14.92
CA ARG A 124 16.06 8.70 -15.63
C ARG A 124 14.91 8.60 -14.63
N LEU A 125 15.08 7.83 -13.56
CA LEU A 125 14.09 7.68 -12.48
C LEU A 125 13.78 9.03 -11.81
N ARG A 126 14.79 9.86 -11.56
CA ARG A 126 14.60 11.23 -11.05
C ARG A 126 13.75 12.07 -12.01
N SER A 127 14.13 12.09 -13.28
CA SER A 127 13.45 12.91 -14.28
C SER A 127 11.99 12.51 -14.54
N SER A 128 11.61 11.24 -14.31
CA SER A 128 10.22 10.80 -14.43
C SER A 128 9.35 11.27 -13.26
N LEU A 129 9.92 11.36 -12.05
CA LEU A 129 9.21 11.81 -10.84
C LEU A 129 9.00 13.33 -10.85
N ASP A 130 9.96 14.08 -11.36
CA ASP A 130 9.88 15.55 -11.48
C ASP A 130 8.82 16.03 -12.48
N ARG A 131 8.30 15.13 -13.34
CA ARG A 131 7.30 15.47 -14.37
C ARG A 131 5.85 15.40 -13.89
N GLU A 132 5.59 14.97 -12.66
CA GLU A 132 4.24 14.81 -12.09
C GLU A 132 4.01 15.62 -10.80
N ILE A 133 4.65 16.78 -10.64
CA ILE A 133 4.34 17.74 -9.54
C ILE A 133 3.78 19.04 -10.11
#